data_AF-A0A7D7MB25-F1
#
_entry.id   AF-A0A7D7MB25-F1
#
_cell.length_a   1.000
_cell.length_b   1.000
_cell.length_c   1.000
_cell.angle_alpha   90.00
_cell.angle_beta   90.00
_cell.angle_gamma   90.00
#
_symmetry.space_group_name_H-M   'P 1'
#
loop_
_entity.id
_entity.type
_entity.pdbx_description
1 polymer ?
#
loop_
_entity_poly.entity_id
_entity_poly.type
_entity_poly.pdbx_seq_one_letter_code
_entity_poly.pdbx_strand_id
1 'polypeptide(L)'
;MMKQLIGGGIAVISGVLLFGFTLVAAAVYTLQMGSGGYYSEYGLYLSALWEVGIVPLVLSIIFFIIGLVLLFKAIDNEWKGKYFLVAEDTKPNDTES
;
A
#
# COMPACT_ATOMS: atom_id res chain seq x y z
N MET A 1 8.06 -16.30 -3.53
CA MET A 1 8.79 -15.05 -3.84
C MET A 1 8.04 -14.17 -4.84
N MET A 2 7.97 -14.53 -6.13
CA MET A 2 7.30 -13.72 -7.18
C MET A 2 5.87 -13.30 -6.84
N LYS A 3 5.09 -14.22 -6.23
CA LYS A 3 3.71 -13.94 -5.78
C LYS A 3 3.62 -12.82 -4.73
N GLN A 4 4.57 -12.73 -3.81
CA GLN A 4 4.58 -11.69 -2.77
C GLN A 4 5.01 -10.34 -3.33
N LEU A 5 5.99 -10.33 -4.24
CA LEU A 5 6.44 -9.13 -4.92
C LEU A 5 5.32 -8.51 -5.79
N ILE A 6 4.70 -9.33 -6.65
CA ILE A 6 3.60 -8.90 -7.52
C ILE A 6 2.38 -8.49 -6.68
N GLY A 7 1.98 -9.31 -5.71
CA GLY A 7 0.84 -9.01 -4.84
C GLY A 7 1.05 -7.74 -4.01
N GLY A 8 2.26 -7.55 -3.47
CA GLY A 8 2.64 -6.34 -2.75
C GLY A 8 2.62 -5.10 -3.62
N GLY A 9 3.17 -5.18 -4.84
CA GLY A 9 3.16 -4.09 -5.81
C GLY A 9 1.74 -3.68 -6.21
N ILE A 10 0.87 -4.66 -6.53
CA ILE A 10 -0.53 -4.40 -6.86
C ILE A 10 -1.26 -3.74 -5.67
N ALA A 11 -1.05 -4.22 -4.45
CA ALA A 11 -1.68 -3.65 -3.26
C ALA A 11 -1.24 -2.21 -2.99
N VAL A 12 0.06 -1.90 -3.11
CA VAL A 12 0.56 -0.52 -2.98
C VAL A 12 -0.06 0.40 -4.04
N ILE A 13 0.00 0.01 -5.32
CA ILE A 13 -0.55 0.82 -6.41
C ILE A 13 -2.06 1.01 -6.22
N SER A 14 -2.78 -0.05 -5.83
CA SER A 14 -4.23 0.02 -5.56
C SER A 14 -4.54 0.97 -4.42
N GLY A 15 -3.76 0.96 -3.34
CA GLY A 15 -3.89 1.91 -2.23
C GLY A 15 -3.67 3.35 -2.68
N VAL A 16 -2.58 3.63 -3.41
CA VAL A 16 -2.27 4.98 -3.91
C VAL A 16 -3.35 5.50 -4.88
N LEU A 17 -3.79 4.65 -5.82
CA LEU A 17 -4.84 5.01 -6.77
C LEU A 17 -6.18 5.26 -6.05
N LEU A 18 -6.56 4.39 -5.13
CA LEU A 18 -7.80 4.54 -4.36
C LEU A 18 -7.79 5.84 -3.55
N PHE A 19 -6.66 6.18 -2.92
CA PHE A 19 -6.48 7.46 -2.24
C PHE A 19 -6.70 8.64 -3.21
N GLY A 20 -5.99 8.66 -4.34
CA GLY A 20 -6.09 9.73 -5.33
C GLY A 20 -7.50 9.90 -5.89
N PHE A 21 -8.14 8.81 -6.31
CA PHE A 21 -9.50 8.85 -6.83
C PHE A 21 -10.52 9.28 -5.77
N THR A 22 -10.30 8.94 -4.50
CA THR A 22 -11.16 9.41 -3.41
C THR A 22 -11.09 10.91 -3.24
N LEU A 23 -9.89 11.51 -3.32
CA LEU A 23 -9.73 12.97 -3.24
C LEU A 23 -10.41 13.68 -4.41
N VAL A 24 -10.33 13.11 -5.62
CA VAL A 24 -11.02 13.60 -6.82
C VAL A 24 -12.53 13.48 -6.65
N ALA A 25 -13.02 12.34 -6.17
CA ALA A 25 -14.45 12.12 -5.93
C ALA A 25 -15.01 13.13 -4.92
N ALA A 26 -14.30 13.39 -3.83
CA ALA A 26 -14.67 14.41 -2.86
C ALA A 26 -14.72 15.81 -3.51
N ALA A 27 -13.75 16.15 -4.36
CA ALA A 27 -13.73 17.43 -5.07
C ALA A 27 -14.96 17.60 -5.97
N VAL A 28 -15.34 16.57 -6.72
CA VAL A 28 -16.54 16.59 -7.56
C VAL A 28 -17.81 16.65 -6.70
N TYR A 29 -17.85 15.93 -5.59
CA TYR A 29 -19.01 15.91 -4.68
C TYR A 29 -19.28 17.27 -4.03
N THR A 30 -18.28 18.14 -3.90
CA THR A 30 -18.49 19.52 -3.41
C THR A 30 -19.49 20.31 -4.26
N LEU A 31 -19.60 20.04 -5.57
CA LEU A 31 -20.56 20.72 -6.44
C LEU A 31 -22.01 20.46 -6.01
N GLN A 32 -22.28 19.27 -5.52
CA GLN A 32 -23.60 18.89 -5.04
C GLN A 32 -23.83 19.37 -3.59
N MET A 33 -22.82 19.19 -2.73
CA MET A 33 -22.91 19.57 -1.32
C MET A 33 -22.97 21.10 -1.11
N GLY A 34 -22.40 21.90 -2.02
CA GLY A 34 -22.47 23.36 -1.95
C GLY A 34 -23.91 23.92 -1.93
N SER A 35 -24.86 23.14 -2.44
CA SER A 35 -26.30 23.49 -2.42
C SER A 35 -27.05 22.95 -1.19
N GLY A 36 -26.54 21.90 -0.55
CA GLY A 36 -27.21 21.16 0.54
C GLY A 36 -26.78 21.54 1.95
N GLY A 37 -25.80 22.43 2.09
CA GLY A 37 -25.17 22.76 3.36
C GLY A 37 -23.99 21.83 3.66
N TYR A 38 -23.02 22.37 4.39
CA TYR A 38 -21.81 21.66 4.81
C TYR A 38 -21.48 22.03 6.26
N TYR A 39 -20.69 21.20 6.94
CA TYR A 39 -20.27 21.48 8.31
C TYR A 39 -19.25 22.62 8.31
N SER A 40 -19.58 23.73 8.97
CA SER A 40 -18.71 24.93 9.01
C SER A 40 -17.34 24.63 9.62
N GLU A 41 -17.26 23.65 10.53
CA GLU A 41 -16.03 23.22 11.20
C GLU A 41 -15.03 22.55 10.24
N TYR A 42 -15.55 21.86 9.23
CA TYR A 42 -14.76 21.12 8.24
C TYR A 42 -14.59 21.89 6.93
N GLY A 43 -15.47 22.85 6.63
CA GLY A 43 -15.51 23.49 5.32
C GLY A 43 -16.05 22.55 4.23
N LEU A 44 -16.26 23.09 3.04
CA LEU A 44 -16.98 22.38 1.97
C LEU A 44 -16.26 21.10 1.52
N TYR A 45 -14.96 21.18 1.24
CA TYR A 45 -14.20 20.04 0.73
C TYR A 45 -14.06 18.92 1.77
N LEU A 46 -13.72 19.26 3.01
CA LEU A 46 -13.51 18.24 4.03
C LEU A 46 -14.83 17.63 4.49
N SER A 47 -15.94 18.39 4.47
CA SER A 47 -17.29 17.82 4.65
C SER A 47 -17.61 16.82 3.55
N ALA A 48 -17.31 17.15 2.28
CA ALA A 48 -17.50 16.24 1.16
C ALA A 48 -16.61 14.99 1.30
N LEU A 49 -15.35 15.16 1.67
CA LEU A 49 -14.41 14.07 1.91
C LEU A 49 -14.85 13.18 3.08
N TRP A 50 -15.45 13.75 4.11
CA TRP A 50 -16.00 13.00 5.24
C TRP A 50 -17.18 12.12 4.81
N GLU A 51 -18.08 12.68 4.00
CA GLU A 51 -19.29 12.00 3.54
C GLU A 51 -18.99 10.85 2.56
N VAL A 52 -18.17 11.09 1.54
CA VAL A 52 -17.92 10.09 0.48
C VAL A 52 -16.57 9.40 0.57
N GLY A 53 -15.63 9.95 1.35
CA GLY A 53 -14.23 9.54 1.31
C GLY A 53 -13.75 8.70 2.47
N ILE A 54 -14.45 8.66 3.62
CA ILE A 54 -13.93 8.02 4.83
C ILE A 54 -13.64 6.51 4.63
N VAL A 55 -14.58 5.77 4.07
CA VAL A 55 -14.45 4.33 3.82
C VAL A 55 -13.34 4.01 2.80
N PRO A 56 -13.33 4.60 1.59
CA PRO A 56 -12.27 4.31 0.63
C PRO A 56 -10.89 4.83 1.07
N LEU A 57 -10.80 5.91 1.86
CA LEU A 57 -9.53 6.34 2.46
C LEU A 57 -8.99 5.29 3.45
N VAL A 58 -9.82 4.75 4.34
CA VAL A 58 -9.39 3.67 5.25
C VAL A 58 -8.91 2.45 4.47
N LEU A 59 -9.65 2.04 3.44
CA LEU A 59 -9.23 0.93 2.56
C LEU A 59 -7.91 1.23 1.85
N SER A 60 -7.70 2.47 1.41
CA SER A 60 -6.46 2.87 0.74
C SER A 60 -5.24 2.68 1.64
N ILE A 61 -5.36 3.04 2.92
CA ILE A 61 -4.32 2.87 3.93
C ILE A 61 -4.06 1.39 4.20
N ILE A 62 -5.13 0.59 4.35
CA ILE A 62 -5.02 -0.86 4.57
C ILE A 62 -4.28 -1.52 3.40
N PHE A 63 -4.67 -1.24 2.16
CA PHE A 63 -3.99 -1.79 0.98
C PHE A 63 -2.54 -1.35 0.87
N PHE A 64 -2.26 -0.08 1.17
CA PHE A 64 -0.89 0.41 1.17
C PHE A 64 -0.01 -0.30 2.20
N ILE A 65 -0.48 -0.44 3.45
CA ILE A 65 0.26 -1.12 4.53
C ILE A 65 0.46 -2.61 4.21
N ILE A 66 -0.59 -3.32 3.79
CA ILE A 66 -0.49 -4.73 3.40
C ILE A 66 0.50 -4.89 2.25
N GLY A 67 0.44 -3.99 1.26
CA GLY A 67 1.36 -3.97 0.14
C GLY A 67 2.82 -3.81 0.58
N LEU A 68 3.11 -2.85 1.45
CA LEU A 68 4.45 -2.67 2.02
C LEU A 68 4.93 -3.89 2.78
N VAL A 69 4.08 -4.50 3.61
CA VAL A 69 4.44 -5.72 4.36
C VAL A 69 4.82 -6.87 3.42
N LEU A 70 4.06 -7.06 2.33
CA LEU A 70 4.37 -8.09 1.33
C LEU A 70 5.66 -7.81 0.57
N LEU A 71 5.93 -6.54 0.23
CA LEU A 71 7.17 -6.13 -0.43
C LEU A 71 8.38 -6.35 0.48
N PHE A 72 8.31 -5.93 1.75
CA PHE A 72 9.40 -6.17 2.71
C PHE A 72 9.66 -7.66 2.91
N LYS A 73 8.61 -8.46 3.03
CA LYS A 73 8.75 -9.92 3.14
C LYS A 73 9.37 -10.54 1.88
N ALA A 74 9.05 -10.02 0.69
CA ALA A 74 9.65 -10.50 -0.55
C ALA A 74 11.16 -10.19 -0.62
N ILE A 75 11.56 -8.98 -0.20
CA ILE A 75 12.97 -8.55 -0.16
C ILE A 75 13.76 -9.31 0.91
N ASP A 76 13.22 -9.50 2.10
CA ASP A 76 13.89 -10.25 3.18
C ASP A 76 14.16 -11.70 2.77
N ASN A 77 13.18 -12.34 2.10
CA ASN A 77 13.36 -13.69 1.55
C ASN A 77 14.43 -13.73 0.44
N GLU A 78 14.53 -12.68 -0.39
CA GLU A 78 15.59 -12.57 -1.40
C GLU A 78 16.98 -12.52 -0.76
N TRP A 79 17.14 -11.64 0.23
CA TRP A 79 18.38 -11.44 0.95
C TRP A 79 18.83 -12.72 1.65
N LYS A 80 17.93 -13.38 2.39
CA LYS A 80 18.24 -14.66 3.05
C LYS A 80 18.65 -15.73 2.04
N GLY A 81 17.95 -15.86 0.92
CA GLY A 81 18.30 -16.82 -0.12
C GLY A 81 19.70 -16.59 -0.71
N LYS A 82 20.08 -15.33 -0.95
CA LYS A 82 21.37 -15.00 -1.56
C LYS A 82 22.57 -15.09 -0.62
N TYR A 83 22.40 -14.74 0.66
CA TYR A 83 23.55 -14.58 1.56
C TYR A 83 23.68 -15.67 2.63
N PHE A 84 22.59 -16.36 2.99
CA PHE A 84 22.67 -17.46 3.96
C PHE A 84 22.94 -18.83 3.31
N LEU A 85 22.36 -19.12 2.14
CA LEU A 85 22.55 -20.42 1.48
C LEU A 85 23.87 -20.51 0.71
N VAL A 86 24.43 -19.38 0.25
CA VAL A 86 25.75 -19.34 -0.41
C VAL A 86 26.90 -19.61 0.57
N ALA A 87 26.70 -19.38 1.87
CA ALA A 87 27.74 -19.57 2.88
C ALA A 87 28.01 -21.06 3.19
N GLU A 88 27.06 -21.97 2.94
CA GLU A 88 27.26 -23.41 3.18
C GLU A 88 28.02 -24.11 2.04
N ASP A 89 27.90 -23.63 0.80
CA ASP A 89 28.60 -24.21 -0.36
C ASP A 89 30.10 -23.87 -0.44
N THR A 90 30.59 -22.94 0.39
CA THR A 90 32.01 -22.52 0.43
C THR A 90 32.82 -23.14 1.56
N LYS A 91 32.39 -24.27 2.14
CA LYS A 91 33.29 -25.06 3.00
C LYS A 91 34.20 -25.91 2.10
N PRO A 92 35.53 -25.74 2.15
CA PRO A 92 36.43 -26.66 1.46
C PRO A 92 36.15 -28.09 1.94
N ASN A 93 36.17 -29.03 1.00
CA ASN A 93 36.16 -30.46 1.31
C ASN A 93 37.56 -30.83 1.82
N ASP A 94 37.84 -30.53 3.09
CA ASP A 94 39.01 -31.03 3.81
C ASP A 94 38.80 -32.51 4.21
N THR A 95 38.62 -33.36 3.20
CA THR A 95 38.79 -34.81 3.35
C THR A 95 39.21 -35.39 2.01
N GLU A 96 40.53 -35.48 1.82
CA GLU A 96 41.21 -36.57 1.11
C GLU A 96 42.73 -36.35 1.30
N SER A 97 43.25 -36.93 2.39
CA SER A 97 44.69 -37.12 2.68
C SER A 97 45.04 -38.59 2.55
#